data_AF-A0A3N5XAS3-F1
#
_entry.id   AF-A0A3N5XAS3-F1
#
_cell.length_a   1.000
_cell.length_b   1.000
_cell.length_c   1.000
_cell.angle_alpha   90.00
_cell.angle_beta   90.00
_cell.angle_gamma   90.00
#
_symmetry.space_group_name_H-M   'P 1'
#
loop_
_entity.id
_entity.type
_entity.pdbx_description
1 polymer ?
#
loop_
_entity_poly.entity_id
_entity_poly.type
_entity_poly.pdbx_seq_one_letter_code
_entity_poly.pdbx_strand_id
1 'polypeptide(L)'
;MPRSVSGNYTLPLPPVAANTVIQAAWANTSLDDIAQGITDSLDRYGRGGLVAPFRFIDGSEALPAWAFSSETGTGMWRDPGGGILAISILGSKVAQWSAAGLLAGDITALNGTIQ
;
A
#
# COMPACT_ATOMS: atom_id res chain seq x y z
N MET A 1 -2.83 18.36 -7.94
CA MET A 1 -1.36 18.42 -7.86
C MET A 1 -0.79 17.08 -7.49
N PRO A 2 0.09 16.52 -8.34
CA PRO A 2 0.72 15.25 -8.04
C PRO A 2 1.58 15.42 -6.80
N ARG A 3 1.39 14.54 -5.82
CA ARG A 3 2.48 14.23 -4.91
C ARG A 3 3.65 13.79 -5.78
N SER A 4 4.88 14.18 -5.44
CA SER A 4 6.05 13.57 -6.08
C SER A 4 5.97 12.05 -5.94
N VAL A 5 6.73 11.30 -6.75
CA VAL A 5 6.75 9.83 -6.69
C VAL A 5 7.13 9.27 -5.30
N SER A 6 7.66 10.10 -4.41
CA SER A 6 7.96 9.80 -3.00
C SER A 6 6.87 10.24 -2.01
N GLY A 7 5.72 10.71 -2.49
CA GLY A 7 4.59 11.14 -1.65
C GLY A 7 4.71 12.55 -1.08
N ASN A 8 5.79 13.29 -1.35
CA ASN A 8 5.96 14.66 -0.83
C ASN A 8 5.03 15.65 -1.54
N TYR A 9 4.38 16.50 -0.76
CA TYR A 9 3.57 17.63 -1.20
C TYR A 9 4.34 18.93 -1.04
N THR A 10 4.33 19.79 -2.06
CA THR A 10 4.86 21.15 -2.01
C THR A 10 3.74 22.14 -2.30
N LEU A 11 3.67 23.21 -1.51
CA LEU A 11 2.66 24.23 -1.70
C LEU A 11 2.86 24.92 -3.06
N PRO A 12 1.81 25.22 -3.82
CA PRO A 12 1.92 25.57 -5.24
C PRO A 12 1.86 27.07 -5.46
N LEU A 13 1.28 27.77 -4.50
CA LEU A 13 1.12 29.19 -4.42
C LEU A 13 1.75 29.66 -3.10
N PRO A 14 2.30 30.87 -3.04
CA PRO A 14 2.78 31.43 -1.80
C PRO A 14 1.68 31.43 -0.72
N PRO A 15 2.06 31.36 0.57
CA PRO A 15 1.12 31.52 1.67
C PRO A 15 0.33 32.83 1.57
N VAL A 16 -0.90 32.80 2.07
CA VAL A 16 -1.73 34.01 2.17
C VAL A 16 -1.02 35.08 2.99
N ALA A 17 -0.96 36.30 2.45
CA ALA A 17 -0.38 37.44 3.14
C ALA A 17 -1.41 38.08 4.07
N ALA A 18 -0.99 38.42 5.29
CA ALA A 18 -1.84 39.12 6.25
C ALA A 18 -2.37 40.44 5.66
N ASN A 19 -3.62 40.77 5.97
CA ASN A 19 -4.29 42.00 5.53
C ASN A 19 -4.45 42.16 4.01
N THR A 20 -4.47 41.05 3.26
CA THR A 20 -4.77 41.06 1.82
C THR A 20 -6.10 40.37 1.51
N VAL A 21 -6.79 40.81 0.46
CA VAL A 21 -8.06 40.20 0.04
C VAL A 21 -7.80 38.86 -0.64
N ILE A 22 -8.50 37.82 -0.17
CA ILE A 22 -8.55 36.51 -0.79
C ILE A 22 -9.43 36.56 -2.05
N GLN A 23 -8.83 36.34 -3.21
CA GLN A 23 -9.57 36.29 -4.48
C GLN A 23 -10.15 34.89 -4.71
N ALA A 24 -11.41 34.81 -5.17
CA ALA A 24 -12.08 33.54 -5.45
C ALA A 24 -11.34 32.68 -6.49
N ALA A 25 -10.72 33.29 -7.50
CA ALA A 25 -9.95 32.57 -8.51
C ALA A 25 -8.75 31.82 -7.89
N TRP A 26 -7.95 32.51 -7.08
CA TRP A 26 -6.85 31.91 -6.32
C TRP A 26 -7.35 30.86 -5.33
N ALA A 27 -8.43 31.15 -4.60
CA ALA A 27 -8.96 30.25 -3.58
C ALA A 27 -9.47 28.94 -4.20
N ASN A 28 -10.28 29.03 -5.25
CA ASN A 28 -10.86 27.84 -5.89
C ASN A 28 -9.79 26.99 -6.59
N THR A 29 -8.84 27.61 -7.30
CA THR A 29 -7.76 26.86 -7.97
C THR A 29 -6.85 26.15 -6.98
N SER A 30 -6.66 26.70 -5.76
CA SER A 30 -5.93 26.00 -4.71
C SER A 30 -6.67 24.77 -4.13
N LEU A 31 -7.99 24.67 -4.34
CA LEU A 31 -8.82 23.54 -3.89
C LEU A 31 -8.94 22.43 -4.94
N ASP A 32 -8.72 22.72 -6.23
CA ASP A 32 -8.75 21.74 -7.31
C ASP A 32 -7.78 20.57 -7.04
N ASP A 33 -6.67 20.85 -6.38
CA ASP A 33 -5.68 19.83 -6.02
C ASP A 33 -6.12 18.90 -4.90
N ILE A 34 -6.86 19.44 -3.94
CA ILE A 34 -7.45 18.66 -2.86
C ILE A 34 -8.51 17.72 -3.45
N ALA A 35 -9.31 18.23 -4.40
CA ALA A 35 -10.29 17.41 -5.11
C ALA A 35 -9.62 16.25 -5.86
N GLN A 36 -8.51 16.51 -6.59
CA GLN A 36 -7.75 15.43 -7.23
C GLN A 36 -7.11 14.47 -6.22
N GLY A 37 -6.47 14.98 -5.17
CA GLY A 37 -5.79 14.16 -4.18
C GLY A 37 -6.73 13.23 -3.40
N ILE A 38 -7.98 13.66 -3.15
CA ILE A 38 -9.02 12.81 -2.56
C ILE A 38 -9.52 11.78 -3.59
N THR A 39 -9.64 12.17 -4.87
CA THR A 39 -10.07 11.28 -5.96
C THR A 39 -9.07 10.15 -6.21
N ASP A 40 -7.78 10.45 -6.17
CA ASP A 40 -6.70 9.49 -6.40
C ASP A 40 -6.37 8.65 -5.15
N SER A 41 -6.97 8.96 -4.00
CA SER A 41 -6.75 8.23 -2.75
C SER A 41 -7.75 7.09 -2.61
N LEU A 42 -7.25 5.89 -2.30
CA LEU A 42 -8.09 4.84 -1.75
C LEU A 42 -8.54 5.25 -0.35
N ASP A 43 -9.84 5.36 -0.12
CA ASP A 43 -10.37 5.69 1.20
C ASP A 43 -10.46 4.44 2.09
N ARG A 44 -10.60 4.66 3.40
CA ARG A 44 -10.74 3.59 4.39
C ARG A 44 -11.95 2.68 4.14
N TYR A 45 -12.96 3.19 3.42
CA TYR A 45 -14.18 2.47 3.11
C TYR A 45 -14.18 1.84 1.70
N GLY A 46 -13.10 1.97 0.92
CA GLY A 46 -12.98 1.39 -0.42
C GLY A 46 -14.06 1.85 -1.40
N ARG A 47 -14.54 3.09 -1.29
CA ARG A 47 -15.62 3.67 -2.10
C ARG A 47 -15.23 3.94 -3.55
N GLY A 48 -14.00 3.64 -3.94
CA GLY A 48 -13.50 3.64 -5.31
C GLY A 48 -12.53 2.47 -5.55
N GLY A 49 -12.47 1.99 -6.80
CA GLY A 49 -11.52 0.97 -7.22
C GLY A 49 -10.20 1.59 -7.71
N LEU A 50 -9.11 0.83 -7.58
CA LEU A 50 -7.84 1.22 -8.20
C LEU A 50 -7.96 1.11 -9.72
N VAL A 51 -7.57 2.16 -10.44
CA VAL A 51 -7.49 2.16 -11.91
C VAL A 51 -6.17 1.57 -12.45
N ALA A 52 -5.22 1.25 -11.55
CA ALA A 52 -3.94 0.63 -11.86
C ALA A 52 -3.62 -0.50 -10.86
N PRO A 53 -2.73 -1.46 -11.20
CA PRO A 53 -2.37 -2.54 -10.30
C PRO A 53 -1.78 -2.04 -8.97
N PHE A 54 -2.25 -2.62 -7.86
CA PHE A 54 -1.66 -2.38 -6.55
C PHE A 54 -0.32 -3.12 -6.45
N ARG A 55 0.77 -2.39 -6.21
CA ARG A 55 2.12 -2.94 -6.09
C ARG A 55 2.66 -2.68 -4.69
N PHE A 56 3.17 -3.73 -4.07
CA PHE A 56 3.89 -3.64 -2.81
C PHE A 56 5.39 -3.46 -3.06
N ILE A 57 6.11 -2.99 -2.05
CA ILE A 57 7.57 -3.16 -1.99
C ILE A 57 7.91 -4.65 -1.84
N ASP A 58 9.18 -5.04 -1.99
CA ASP A 58 9.55 -6.45 -1.87
C ASP A 58 9.33 -7.01 -0.45
N GLY A 59 9.58 -6.21 0.59
CA GLY A 59 9.53 -6.67 1.98
C GLY A 59 10.62 -7.69 2.31
N SER A 60 10.52 -8.30 3.49
CA SER A 60 11.42 -9.36 3.96
C SER A 60 10.69 -10.34 4.87
N GLU A 61 11.35 -11.42 5.25
CA GLU A 61 10.80 -12.42 6.17
C GLU A 61 10.36 -11.84 7.50
N ALA A 62 11.14 -10.92 8.08
CA ALA A 62 10.83 -10.27 9.35
C ALA A 62 9.94 -9.03 9.20
N LEU A 63 9.90 -8.43 8.00
CA LEU A 63 9.12 -7.22 7.70
C LEU A 63 8.39 -7.38 6.37
N PRO A 64 7.25 -8.10 6.35
CA PRO A 64 6.51 -8.33 5.12
C PRO A 64 5.97 -7.03 4.52
N ALA A 65 5.81 -7.01 3.20
CA ALA A 65 5.38 -5.81 2.48
C ALA A 65 3.89 -5.50 2.68
N TRP A 66 3.08 -6.54 2.84
CA TRP A 66 1.72 -6.45 3.36
C TRP A 66 1.71 -7.10 4.74
N ALA A 67 1.31 -6.38 5.78
CA ALA A 67 1.27 -6.88 7.16
C ALA A 67 0.12 -6.25 7.95
N PHE A 68 -0.25 -6.85 9.09
CA PHE A 68 -1.22 -6.24 10.01
C PHE A 68 -0.62 -5.03 10.73
N SER A 69 -1.45 -4.05 11.08
CA SER A 69 -0.97 -2.82 11.72
C SER A 69 -0.45 -3.03 13.15
N SER A 70 -1.03 -3.98 13.89
CA SER A 70 -0.65 -4.29 15.28
C SER A 70 0.39 -5.40 15.39
N GLU A 71 0.52 -6.25 14.37
CA GLU A 71 1.44 -7.38 14.35
C GLU A 71 2.11 -7.41 12.98
N THR A 72 3.30 -6.80 12.92
CA THR A 72 3.99 -6.50 11.66
C THR A 72 4.83 -7.65 11.14
N GLY A 73 4.95 -8.77 11.88
CA GLY A 73 5.68 -9.96 11.48
C GLY A 73 4.82 -10.96 10.70
N THR A 74 3.49 -10.84 10.74
CA THR A 74 2.60 -11.64 9.89
C THR A 74 2.23 -10.89 8.62
N GLY A 75 2.48 -11.52 7.48
CA GLY A 75 2.22 -10.86 6.22
C GLY A 75 2.79 -11.57 4.99
N MET A 76 2.71 -10.88 3.85
CA MET A 76 3.13 -11.34 2.55
C MET A 76 4.30 -10.50 2.02
N TRP A 77 5.26 -11.15 1.38
CA TRP A 77 6.45 -10.50 0.83
C TRP A 77 7.01 -11.29 -0.35
N ARG A 78 7.91 -10.66 -1.11
CA ARG A 78 8.60 -11.28 -2.23
C ARG A 78 9.91 -11.89 -1.75
N ASP A 79 10.05 -13.21 -1.86
CA ASP A 79 11.31 -13.87 -1.52
C ASP A 79 12.40 -13.50 -2.55
N PRO A 80 13.67 -13.26 -2.11
CA PRO A 80 14.71 -12.74 -2.99
C PRO A 80 15.07 -13.69 -4.13
N GLY A 81 14.71 -14.98 -4.01
CA GLY A 81 14.88 -16.00 -5.06
C GLY A 81 14.10 -15.70 -6.36
N GLY A 82 13.17 -14.74 -6.33
CA GLY A 82 12.45 -14.25 -7.51
C GLY A 82 11.32 -15.17 -7.96
N GLY A 83 10.20 -14.58 -8.38
CA GLY A 83 9.00 -15.33 -8.76
C GLY A 83 8.36 -16.10 -7.60
N ILE A 84 8.73 -15.76 -6.36
CA ILE A 84 8.25 -16.40 -5.14
C ILE A 84 7.51 -15.38 -4.30
N LEU A 85 6.26 -15.71 -3.99
CA LEU A 85 5.44 -15.03 -3.00
C LEU A 85 5.54 -15.82 -1.69
N ALA A 86 6.04 -15.20 -0.63
CA ALA A 86 6.19 -15.84 0.68
C ALA A 86 5.23 -15.25 1.71
N ILE A 87 4.82 -16.08 2.68
CA ILE A 87 4.09 -15.67 3.87
C ILE A 87 4.99 -15.87 5.08
N SER A 88 5.04 -14.83 5.91
CA SER A 88 5.57 -14.91 7.26
C SER A 88 4.45 -14.90 8.28
N ILE A 89 4.64 -15.62 9.38
CA ILE A 89 3.84 -15.53 10.60
C ILE A 89 4.80 -15.24 11.74
N LEU A 90 4.54 -14.20 12.53
CA LEU A 90 5.41 -13.78 13.64
C LEU A 90 6.89 -13.62 13.22
N GLY A 91 7.14 -13.16 11.98
CA GLY A 91 8.47 -12.89 11.46
C GLY A 91 9.25 -14.13 10.97
N SER A 92 8.59 -15.28 10.80
CA SER A 92 9.20 -16.50 10.23
C SER A 92 8.42 -16.97 9.00
N LYS A 93 9.12 -17.39 7.94
CA LYS A 93 8.50 -17.89 6.71
C LYS A 93 7.80 -19.23 6.98
N VAL A 94 6.50 -19.30 6.71
CA VAL A 94 5.69 -20.53 6.92
C VAL A 94 5.22 -21.18 5.62
N ALA A 95 5.12 -20.39 4.53
CA ALA A 95 4.66 -20.86 3.23
C ALA A 95 5.20 -19.99 2.10
N GLN A 96 5.29 -20.57 0.92
CA GLN A 96 5.66 -19.86 -0.31
C GLN A 96 4.97 -20.45 -1.53
N TRP A 97 4.58 -19.58 -2.46
CA TRP A 97 4.16 -19.94 -3.81
C TRP A 97 5.26 -19.59 -4.79
N SER A 98 5.59 -20.54 -5.66
CA SER A 98 6.52 -20.38 -6.77
C SER A 98 5.86 -20.86 -8.06
N ALA A 99 6.55 -20.70 -9.20
CA ALA A 99 6.11 -21.31 -10.45
C ALA A 99 5.98 -22.84 -10.39
N ALA A 100 6.64 -23.50 -9.42
CA ALA A 100 6.57 -24.95 -9.20
C ALA A 100 5.39 -25.36 -8.29
N GLY A 101 4.65 -24.42 -7.72
CA GLY A 101 3.54 -24.68 -6.81
C GLY A 101 3.73 -24.10 -5.41
N LEU A 102 2.93 -24.60 -4.47
CA LEU A 102 2.94 -24.23 -3.05
C LEU A 102 3.89 -25.12 -2.25
N LEU A 103 4.77 -24.51 -1.47
CA LEU A 103 5.53 -25.16 -0.41
C LEU A 103 5.09 -24.55 0.92
N ALA A 104 4.69 -25.38 1.89
CA ALA A 104 4.33 -24.95 3.24
C ALA A 104 5.01 -25.87 4.26
N GLY A 105 5.06 -25.44 5.53
CA GLY A 105 5.40 -26.32 6.65
C GLY A 105 4.36 -27.43 6.85
N ASP A 106 4.17 -27.91 8.08
CA ASP A 106 3.19 -28.96 8.36
C ASP A 106 1.77 -28.52 7.97
N ILE A 107 1.25 -29.11 6.90
CA ILE A 107 -0.14 -28.92 6.49
C ILE A 107 -0.99 -29.84 7.36
N THR A 108 -1.90 -29.26 8.13
CA THR A 108 -2.94 -30.03 8.84
C THR A 108 -4.28 -29.72 8.21
N ALA A 109 -4.95 -30.72 7.68
CA ALA A 109 -6.27 -30.53 7.11
C ALA A 109 -7.32 -30.45 8.22
N LEU A 110 -8.01 -29.31 8.31
CA LEU A 110 -9.03 -29.08 9.33
C LEU A 110 -10.29 -29.93 9.12
N ASN A 111 -10.52 -30.49 7.92
CA ASN A 111 -11.72 -31.27 7.55
C ASN A 111 -11.53 -32.22 6.35
N GLY A 112 -10.42 -32.97 6.23
CA GLY A 112 -10.26 -33.92 5.10
C GLY A 112 -8.85 -34.44 4.86
N THR A 113 -8.66 -35.25 3.83
CA THR A 113 -7.37 -35.90 3.53
C THR A 113 -6.45 -34.98 2.72
N ILE A 114 -5.18 -34.92 3.13
CA ILE A 114 -4.07 -34.34 2.36
C ILE A 114 -3.61 -35.43 1.39
N GLN A 115 -3.70 -35.17 0.08
CA GLN A 115 -3.07 -35.99 -0.95
C GLN A 115 -1.83 -35.27 -1.48
#